data_AF-A0AAD1W4M6-F1
#
_entry.id   AF-A0AAD1W4M6-F1
#
_cell.length_a   1.000
_cell.length_b   1.000
_cell.length_c   1.000
_cell.angle_alpha   90.00
_cell.angle_beta   90.00
_cell.angle_gamma   90.00
#
_symmetry.space_group_name_H-M   'P 1'
#
loop_
_entity.id
_entity.type
_entity.pdbx_description
1 polymer ?
#
loop_
_entity_poly.entity_id
_entity_poly.type
_entity_poly.pdbx_seq_one_letter_code
_entity_poly.pdbx_strand_id
1 'polypeptide(L)'
;MTVHSEMAQRRQHKLPSFSEQQPPCPPSPGITATETNTDQKKLPSLQANMSMMWNVVTQFLAVAVAVLFMMWQTAKALMSKWCSISCQGLLHMKRNPSVNGEVDVLVYSKKWKGEELHVRQMRKGYEQIYNKHHIKYLRPVKDDNYSPFRATLFQVFNQGIPFPGWMKEKDILKLPEKLLYSQGCNWIQQFSFGPEKYAGPKVYGKLRKCLEVFRRQWMEISSCKDQSERQNMCKTIFSDEATENKLYEAVKFIMLYLVIEAYENMKLEQDIPSFYTYLFSRESSADPLSFMMNHLNSVGDTTGLEQIELFLLGYSLEVRIKVFRLSKVNTENFEILYPDSCKWDWHEICLVTEDDRHYNIPVTSK
;
A
#
# COMPACT_ATOMS: atom_id res chain seq x y z
N MET A 1 35.85 -46.13 -2.73
CA MET A 1 36.51 -45.84 -1.44
C MET A 1 35.47 -45.27 -0.49
N THR A 2 35.03 -46.17 0.39
CA THR A 2 34.62 -46.02 1.80
C THR A 2 33.83 -44.78 2.27
N VAL A 3 32.60 -45.11 2.69
CA VAL A 3 31.62 -44.44 3.57
C VAL A 3 32.20 -44.21 4.98
N HIS A 4 31.81 -43.14 5.70
CA HIS A 4 31.26 -43.24 7.07
C HIS A 4 30.72 -41.93 7.66
N SER A 5 29.47 -42.04 8.12
CA SER A 5 28.77 -41.20 9.10
C SER A 5 29.09 -41.64 10.55
N GLU A 6 28.44 -40.94 11.50
CA GLU A 6 28.21 -41.24 12.94
C GLU A 6 29.11 -40.48 13.94
N MET A 7 28.54 -39.54 14.71
CA MET A 7 27.73 -39.66 15.94
C MET A 7 28.55 -39.69 17.25
N ALA A 8 28.34 -38.63 18.03
CA ALA A 8 27.97 -38.57 19.45
C ALA A 8 28.74 -39.34 20.56
N GLN A 9 29.18 -38.52 21.53
CA GLN A 9 29.06 -38.66 23.00
C GLN A 9 29.85 -39.73 23.78
N ARG A 10 30.56 -39.24 24.82
CA ARG A 10 30.65 -39.69 26.24
C ARG A 10 31.93 -39.08 26.85
N ARG A 11 32.08 -38.66 28.12
CA ARG A 11 31.44 -38.80 29.45
C ARG A 11 31.92 -37.56 30.25
N GLN A 12 31.21 -37.06 31.26
CA GLN A 12 31.38 -37.48 32.66
C GLN A 12 30.20 -36.98 33.49
N HIS A 13 29.55 -37.87 34.24
CA HIS A 13 29.41 -37.80 35.70
C HIS A 13 28.45 -38.90 36.16
N LYS A 14 28.85 -39.62 37.21
CA LYS A 14 28.08 -40.66 37.89
C LYS A 14 27.68 -40.13 39.28
N LEU A 15 26.37 -40.23 39.53
CA LEU A 15 25.55 -40.16 40.75
C LEU A 15 26.16 -40.89 41.98
N PRO A 16 25.59 -40.82 43.23
CA PRO A 16 24.14 -40.85 43.50
C PRO A 16 23.62 -40.08 44.74
N SER A 17 22.39 -39.53 44.65
CA SER A 17 21.11 -40.04 45.21
C SER A 17 20.83 -39.68 46.67
N PHE A 18 19.73 -38.98 46.92
CA PHE A 18 18.82 -39.31 48.02
C PHE A 18 17.38 -38.92 47.65
N SER A 19 16.48 -39.76 48.12
CA SER A 19 15.10 -40.02 47.71
C SER A 19 14.06 -39.01 48.22
N GLU A 20 13.21 -38.58 47.30
CA GLU A 20 11.73 -38.66 47.29
C GLU A 20 11.01 -38.98 48.62
N GLN A 21 10.09 -38.11 49.05
CA GLN A 21 8.64 -38.38 49.22
C GLN A 21 7.93 -37.33 50.13
N GLN A 22 6.74 -36.92 49.70
CA GLN A 22 5.68 -36.21 50.43
C GLN A 22 4.34 -36.84 49.94
N PRO A 23 3.17 -36.61 50.59
CA PRO A 23 2.75 -36.70 52.00
C PRO A 23 1.56 -37.72 52.13
N PRO A 24 0.78 -37.81 53.24
CA PRO A 24 -0.43 -36.97 53.37
C PRO A 24 -0.92 -36.64 54.82
N CYS A 25 -1.80 -35.63 54.87
CA CYS A 25 -2.82 -35.16 55.84
C CYS A 25 -2.91 -35.68 57.31
N PRO A 26 -3.24 -34.80 58.29
CA PRO A 26 -3.69 -35.18 59.63
C PRO A 26 -5.23 -35.17 59.77
N PRO A 27 -5.79 -35.93 60.73
CA PRO A 27 -7.06 -35.60 61.37
C PRO A 27 -6.83 -34.95 62.75
N SER A 28 -7.63 -33.92 63.08
CA SER A 28 -7.90 -33.47 64.46
C SER A 28 -8.98 -34.37 65.09
N PRO A 29 -9.49 -34.17 66.34
CA PRO A 29 -9.03 -33.39 67.50
C PRO A 29 -9.00 -34.24 68.81
N GLY A 30 -8.32 -33.75 69.86
CA GLY A 30 -8.30 -34.42 71.18
C GLY A 30 -8.20 -33.41 72.32
N ILE A 31 -9.34 -33.21 72.98
CA ILE A 31 -9.64 -32.31 74.10
C ILE A 31 -9.04 -32.85 75.41
N THR A 32 -8.42 -31.97 76.22
CA THR A 32 -8.60 -31.81 77.69
C THR A 32 -7.66 -30.69 78.16
N ALA A 33 -8.15 -29.48 78.49
CA ALA A 33 -8.81 -29.06 79.73
C ALA A 33 -7.83 -28.79 80.88
N THR A 34 -7.67 -27.50 81.21
CA THR A 34 -7.69 -26.85 82.54
C THR A 34 -7.21 -25.42 82.34
N GLU A 35 -8.14 -24.45 82.20
CA GLU A 35 -8.53 -23.54 83.29
C GLU A 35 -7.34 -22.82 83.95
N THR A 36 -7.23 -21.51 83.70
CA THR A 36 -7.41 -20.51 84.75
C THR A 36 -7.73 -19.16 84.13
N ASN A 37 -8.80 -18.57 84.65
CA ASN A 37 -9.30 -17.24 84.41
C ASN A 37 -8.26 -16.17 84.80
N THR A 38 -8.10 -15.12 84.00
CA THR A 38 -7.92 -13.77 84.53
C THR A 38 -8.47 -12.77 83.53
N ASP A 39 -9.55 -12.11 83.95
CA ASP A 39 -10.17 -10.96 83.31
C ASP A 39 -9.12 -9.89 82.95
N GLN A 40 -8.98 -9.63 81.65
CA GLN A 40 -8.51 -8.33 81.15
C GLN A 40 -9.46 -7.88 80.04
N LYS A 41 -10.36 -6.95 80.40
CA LYS A 41 -11.08 -6.09 79.45
C LYS A 41 -10.06 -5.47 78.47
N LYS A 42 -9.97 -6.00 77.25
CA LYS A 42 -9.20 -5.38 76.16
C LYS A 42 -10.08 -4.38 75.42
N LEU A 43 -9.83 -3.11 75.72
CA LEU A 43 -10.08 -1.97 74.84
C LEU A 43 -9.49 -2.29 73.44
N PRO A 44 -10.20 -2.03 72.32
CA PRO A 44 -9.67 -2.33 71.00
C PRO A 44 -8.33 -1.60 70.79
N SER A 45 -7.30 -2.34 70.40
CA SER A 45 -5.96 -1.80 70.25
C SER A 45 -5.94 -0.72 69.17
N LEU A 46 -5.38 0.44 69.50
CA LEU A 46 -5.14 1.57 68.59
C LEU A 46 -4.54 1.12 67.24
N GLN A 47 -3.74 0.05 67.28
CA GLN A 47 -3.10 -0.56 66.12
C GLN A 47 -4.09 -1.19 65.11
N ALA A 48 -5.19 -1.81 65.59
CA ALA A 48 -6.23 -2.36 64.73
C ALA A 48 -7.01 -1.25 64.02
N ASN A 49 -7.38 -0.18 64.74
CA ASN A 49 -8.07 0.97 64.17
C ASN A 49 -7.17 1.72 63.16
N MET A 50 -5.88 1.86 63.44
CA MET A 50 -4.91 2.47 62.50
C MET A 50 -4.73 1.63 61.22
N SER A 51 -4.68 0.30 61.34
CA SER A 51 -4.58 -0.58 60.16
C SER A 51 -5.85 -0.56 59.31
N MET A 52 -7.02 -0.47 59.94
CA MET A 52 -8.31 -0.36 59.25
C MET A 52 -8.43 0.99 58.55
N MET A 53 -8.04 2.09 59.20
CA MET A 53 -7.96 3.41 58.58
C MET A 53 -6.97 3.44 57.42
N TRP A 54 -5.80 2.80 57.55
CA TRP A 54 -4.82 2.71 56.47
C TRP A 54 -5.34 1.93 55.26
N ASN A 55 -6.08 0.83 55.49
CA ASN A 55 -6.72 0.06 54.42
C ASN A 55 -7.82 0.87 53.71
N VAL A 56 -8.59 1.66 54.46
CA VAL A 56 -9.60 2.56 53.89
C VAL A 56 -8.94 3.66 53.05
N VAL A 57 -7.90 4.30 53.57
CA VAL A 57 -7.14 5.34 52.86
C VAL A 57 -6.47 4.80 51.59
N THR A 58 -5.87 3.60 51.66
CA THR A 58 -5.24 2.97 50.48
C THR A 58 -6.26 2.55 49.42
N GLN A 59 -7.46 2.10 49.82
CA GLN A 59 -8.56 1.84 48.87
C GLN A 59 -9.02 3.12 48.18
N PHE A 60 -9.21 4.22 48.92
CA PHE A 60 -9.56 5.51 48.32
C PHE A 60 -8.48 6.03 47.36
N LEU A 61 -7.20 5.87 47.72
CA LEU A 61 -6.07 6.20 46.85
C LEU A 61 -6.05 5.35 45.57
N ALA A 62 -6.28 4.04 45.68
CA ALA A 62 -6.32 3.15 44.53
C ALA A 62 -7.46 3.51 43.57
N VAL A 63 -8.65 3.83 44.11
CA VAL A 63 -9.80 4.29 43.32
C VAL A 63 -9.48 5.64 42.65
N ALA A 64 -8.89 6.58 43.38
CA ALA A 64 -8.52 7.88 42.83
C ALA A 64 -7.50 7.75 41.68
N VAL A 65 -6.48 6.91 41.83
CA VAL A 65 -5.50 6.62 40.78
C VAL A 65 -6.15 5.96 39.56
N ALA A 66 -7.06 5.01 39.77
CA ALA A 66 -7.81 4.37 38.68
C ALA A 66 -8.69 5.37 37.92
N VAL A 67 -9.37 6.28 38.62
CA VAL A 67 -10.18 7.34 38.01
C VAL A 67 -9.28 8.30 37.22
N LEU A 68 -8.15 8.73 37.77
CA LEU A 68 -7.19 9.58 37.06
C LEU A 68 -6.62 8.91 35.82
N PHE A 69 -6.33 7.60 35.88
CA PHE A 69 -5.90 6.83 34.72
C PHE A 69 -6.98 6.74 33.65
N MET A 70 -8.24 6.49 34.03
CA MET A 70 -9.37 6.47 33.09
C MET A 70 -9.61 7.86 32.47
N MET A 71 -9.56 8.93 33.26
CA MET A 71 -9.64 10.31 32.77
C MET A 71 -8.49 10.61 31.79
N TRP A 72 -7.27 10.14 32.08
CA TRP A 72 -6.14 10.30 31.17
C TRP A 72 -6.31 9.51 29.86
N GLN A 73 -6.83 8.28 29.90
CA GLN A 73 -7.11 7.49 28.70
C GLN A 73 -8.21 8.12 27.84
N THR A 74 -9.27 8.62 28.45
CA THR A 74 -10.34 9.33 27.74
C THR A 74 -9.86 10.65 27.16
N ALA A 75 -9.06 11.43 27.90
CA ALA A 75 -8.42 12.65 27.41
C ALA A 75 -7.46 12.35 26.25
N LYS A 76 -6.66 11.27 26.33
CA LYS A 76 -5.79 10.82 25.25
C LYS A 76 -6.58 10.41 24.00
N ALA A 77 -7.70 9.71 24.16
CA ALA A 77 -8.58 9.32 23.06
C ALA A 77 -9.31 10.51 22.43
N LEU A 78 -9.72 11.49 23.23
CA LEU A 78 -10.31 12.73 22.75
C LEU A 78 -9.27 13.59 22.04
N MET A 79 -8.06 13.73 22.59
CA MET A 79 -6.94 14.42 21.96
C MET A 79 -6.49 13.72 20.68
N SER A 80 -6.49 12.38 20.61
CA SER A 80 -6.16 11.67 19.36
C SER A 80 -7.22 11.86 18.28
N LYS A 81 -8.51 11.89 18.66
CA LYS A 81 -9.62 12.20 17.73
C LYS A 81 -9.60 13.66 17.32
N TRP A 82 -9.30 14.58 18.23
CA TRP A 82 -9.13 16.00 17.92
C TRP A 82 -7.89 16.25 17.07
N CYS A 83 -6.79 15.50 17.26
CA CYS A 83 -5.63 15.58 16.38
C CYS A 83 -5.98 15.03 14.98
N SER A 84 -6.76 13.94 14.88
CA SER A 84 -7.19 13.44 13.56
C SER A 84 -8.12 14.42 12.83
N ILE A 85 -9.04 15.07 13.55
CA ILE A 85 -10.02 16.02 12.99
C ILE A 85 -9.36 17.39 12.71
N SER A 86 -8.51 17.87 13.60
CA SER A 86 -7.81 19.16 13.46
C SER A 86 -6.68 19.07 12.43
N CYS A 87 -5.97 17.94 12.31
CA CYS A 87 -5.05 17.72 11.19
C CYS A 87 -5.77 17.57 9.84
N GLN A 88 -7.02 17.08 9.80
CA GLN A 88 -7.83 17.07 8.57
C GLN A 88 -8.34 18.47 8.18
N GLY A 89 -8.64 19.33 9.16
CA GLY A 89 -9.14 20.69 8.92
C GLY A 89 -8.07 21.76 8.70
N LEU A 90 -6.88 21.64 9.32
CA LEU A 90 -5.85 22.69 9.34
C LEU A 90 -4.69 22.50 8.34
N LEU A 91 -4.62 21.34 7.66
CA LEU A 91 -3.67 21.06 6.58
C LEU A 91 -4.28 21.14 5.18
N HIS A 92 -5.42 21.83 5.03
CA HIS A 92 -5.82 22.33 3.71
C HIS A 92 -4.98 23.59 3.35
N MET A 93 -3.65 23.48 3.50
CA MET A 93 -2.73 24.22 2.65
C MET A 93 -3.22 23.95 1.24
N LYS A 94 -3.50 25.01 0.49
CA LYS A 94 -4.00 25.01 -0.88
C LYS A 94 -2.95 24.37 -1.79
N ARG A 95 -2.74 23.06 -1.65
CA ARG A 95 -1.82 22.27 -2.46
C ARG A 95 -2.43 22.23 -3.86
N ASN A 96 -1.60 22.55 -4.85
CA ASN A 96 -2.04 22.47 -6.23
C ASN A 96 -2.41 21.01 -6.52
N PRO A 97 -3.59 20.75 -7.12
CA PRO A 97 -3.98 19.41 -7.46
C PRO A 97 -2.96 18.82 -8.44
N SER A 98 -2.65 17.54 -8.29
CA SER A 98 -1.70 16.85 -9.17
C SER A 98 -2.31 16.54 -10.54
N VAL A 99 -3.64 16.64 -10.67
CA VAL A 99 -4.38 16.64 -11.93
C VAL A 99 -5.17 17.94 -12.01
N ASN A 100 -4.83 18.78 -12.99
CA ASN A 100 -5.39 20.13 -13.11
C ASN A 100 -6.82 20.11 -13.66
N GLY A 101 -7.44 21.31 -13.64
CA GLY A 101 -8.71 21.57 -14.30
C GLY A 101 -8.64 21.35 -15.82
N GLU A 102 -9.81 21.25 -16.43
CA GLU A 102 -9.93 21.07 -17.87
C GLU A 102 -9.47 22.34 -18.61
N VAL A 103 -8.70 22.14 -19.68
CA VAL A 103 -8.26 23.21 -20.58
C VAL A 103 -8.58 22.80 -22.01
N ASP A 104 -8.97 23.78 -22.83
CA ASP A 104 -9.19 23.55 -24.26
C ASP A 104 -7.89 23.06 -24.91
N VAL A 105 -8.00 22.01 -25.72
CA VAL A 105 -6.84 21.33 -26.33
C VAL A 105 -6.07 22.25 -27.26
N LEU A 106 -6.76 23.08 -28.05
CA LEU A 106 -6.12 24.01 -28.99
C LEU A 106 -5.54 25.23 -28.27
N VAL A 107 -6.12 25.63 -27.14
CA VAL A 107 -5.51 26.65 -26.27
C VAL A 107 -4.25 26.10 -25.62
N TYR A 108 -4.28 24.87 -25.10
CA TYR A 108 -3.13 24.21 -24.47
C TYR A 108 -1.98 24.02 -25.47
N SER A 109 -2.28 23.68 -26.72
CA SER A 109 -1.26 23.48 -27.76
C SER A 109 -0.45 24.74 -28.08
N LYS A 110 -0.94 25.94 -27.74
CA LYS A 110 -0.22 27.23 -27.93
C LYS A 110 1.07 27.33 -27.11
N LYS A 111 1.31 26.43 -26.15
CA LYS A 111 2.60 26.33 -25.47
C LYS A 111 3.75 26.01 -26.44
N TRP A 112 3.44 25.31 -27.54
CA TRP A 112 4.37 24.98 -28.61
C TRP A 112 4.52 26.18 -29.58
N LYS A 113 5.52 27.03 -29.32
CA LYS A 113 5.82 28.25 -30.09
C LYS A 113 6.99 28.01 -31.07
N GLY A 114 6.97 28.72 -32.20
CA GLY A 114 8.01 28.63 -33.23
C GLY A 114 7.64 27.76 -34.42
N GLU A 115 8.57 27.65 -35.38
CA GLU A 115 8.36 27.06 -36.71
C GLU A 115 9.17 25.78 -36.95
N GLU A 116 9.88 25.30 -35.94
CA GLU A 116 10.63 24.05 -36.02
C GLU A 116 9.71 22.85 -36.32
N LEU A 117 10.26 21.84 -37.01
CA LEU A 117 9.50 20.67 -37.44
C LEU A 117 8.79 19.97 -36.26
N HIS A 118 9.50 19.78 -35.15
CA HIS A 118 8.96 19.11 -33.96
C HIS A 118 7.79 19.91 -33.34
N VAL A 119 7.88 21.24 -33.30
CA VAL A 119 6.81 22.12 -32.79
C VAL A 119 5.59 22.05 -33.70
N ARG A 120 5.79 22.09 -35.02
CA ARG A 120 4.71 21.92 -36.01
C ARG A 120 4.04 20.55 -35.88
N GLN A 121 4.82 19.49 -35.65
CA GLN A 121 4.28 18.14 -35.40
C GLN A 121 3.43 18.10 -34.12
N MET A 122 3.89 18.70 -33.02
CA MET A 122 3.10 18.77 -31.78
C MET A 122 1.75 19.46 -31.98
N ARG A 123 1.74 20.64 -32.64
CA ARG A 123 0.48 21.34 -32.95
C ARG A 123 -0.44 20.49 -33.82
N LYS A 124 0.09 19.83 -34.85
CA LYS A 124 -0.68 18.89 -35.69
C LYS A 124 -1.23 17.70 -34.90
N GLY A 125 -0.47 17.15 -33.94
CA GLY A 125 -0.94 16.07 -33.07
C GLY A 125 -2.16 16.51 -32.25
N TYR A 126 -2.09 17.70 -31.66
CA TYR A 126 -3.21 18.30 -30.95
C TYR A 126 -4.43 18.58 -31.84
N GLU A 127 -4.21 19.12 -33.05
CA GLU A 127 -5.27 19.31 -34.04
C GLU A 127 -5.90 17.98 -34.46
N GLN A 128 -5.11 16.91 -34.61
CA GLN A 128 -5.61 15.59 -34.97
C GLN A 128 -6.52 15.01 -33.86
N ILE A 129 -6.12 15.06 -32.59
CA ILE A 129 -7.01 14.60 -31.50
C ILE A 129 -8.28 15.46 -31.39
N TYR A 130 -8.19 16.76 -31.67
CA TYR A 130 -9.33 17.67 -31.63
C TYR A 130 -10.34 17.45 -32.76
N ASN A 131 -9.84 17.25 -33.99
CA ASN A 131 -10.65 17.14 -35.19
C ASN A 131 -11.14 15.71 -35.43
N LYS A 132 -10.25 14.71 -35.33
CA LYS A 132 -10.54 13.31 -35.68
C LYS A 132 -11.12 12.52 -34.51
N HIS A 133 -10.65 12.78 -33.29
CA HIS A 133 -11.08 12.05 -32.09
C HIS A 133 -12.05 12.85 -31.22
N HIS A 134 -12.44 14.06 -31.67
CA HIS A 134 -13.37 14.94 -31.00
C HIS A 134 -13.01 15.30 -29.54
N ILE A 135 -11.73 15.23 -29.18
CA ILE A 135 -11.24 15.57 -27.83
C ILE A 135 -11.10 17.10 -27.74
N LYS A 136 -12.03 17.75 -27.04
CA LYS A 136 -12.09 19.23 -26.92
C LYS A 136 -11.29 19.76 -25.75
N TYR A 137 -11.25 19.00 -24.65
CA TYR A 137 -10.57 19.38 -23.43
C TYR A 137 -9.57 18.31 -23.01
N LEU A 138 -8.54 18.72 -22.28
CA LEU A 138 -7.64 17.83 -21.57
C LEU A 138 -7.42 18.33 -20.15
N ARG A 139 -6.99 17.44 -19.25
CA ARG A 139 -6.53 17.78 -17.90
C ARG A 139 -5.01 17.61 -17.87
N PRO A 140 -4.25 18.70 -17.66
CA PRO A 140 -2.81 18.61 -17.49
C PRO A 140 -2.48 17.85 -16.20
N VAL A 141 -1.58 16.88 -16.30
CA VAL A 141 -1.13 16.08 -15.15
C VAL A 141 0.22 16.62 -14.66
N LYS A 142 0.47 16.55 -13.35
CA LYS A 142 1.74 16.93 -12.73
C LYS A 142 2.90 16.21 -13.44
N ASP A 143 3.88 17.03 -13.80
CA ASP A 143 5.07 16.65 -14.57
C ASP A 143 6.12 16.04 -13.64
N ASP A 144 5.90 14.80 -13.25
CA ASP A 144 6.84 14.02 -12.44
C ASP A 144 6.89 12.56 -12.86
N ASN A 145 7.79 11.81 -12.24
CA ASN A 145 8.06 10.41 -12.53
C ASN A 145 6.91 9.44 -12.16
N TYR A 146 5.82 9.92 -11.55
CA TYR A 146 4.57 9.17 -11.36
C TYR A 146 3.48 9.52 -12.39
N SER A 147 3.75 10.40 -13.37
CA SER A 147 2.76 10.85 -14.36
C SER A 147 1.95 9.71 -15.01
N PRO A 148 2.54 8.59 -15.47
CA PRO A 148 1.77 7.48 -16.05
C PRO A 148 0.78 6.84 -15.07
N PHE A 149 1.21 6.61 -13.81
CA PHE A 149 0.35 6.06 -12.77
C PHE A 149 -0.77 7.03 -12.40
N ARG A 150 -0.43 8.31 -12.25
CA ARG A 150 -1.37 9.37 -11.91
C ARG A 150 -2.48 9.48 -12.95
N ALA A 151 -2.10 9.57 -14.22
CA ALA A 151 -3.06 9.72 -15.31
C ALA A 151 -3.95 8.48 -15.44
N THR A 152 -3.37 7.29 -15.32
CA THR A 152 -4.09 6.00 -15.37
C THR A 152 -5.09 5.86 -14.22
N LEU A 153 -4.63 6.01 -12.97
CA LEU A 153 -5.49 5.87 -11.80
C LEU A 153 -6.57 6.95 -11.75
N PHE A 154 -6.28 8.18 -12.19
CA PHE A 154 -7.29 9.22 -12.29
C PHE A 154 -8.41 8.80 -13.25
N GLN A 155 -8.06 8.28 -14.43
CA GLN A 155 -9.06 7.81 -15.39
C GLN A 155 -9.88 6.65 -14.84
N VAL A 156 -9.22 5.65 -14.23
CA VAL A 156 -9.88 4.51 -13.59
C VAL A 156 -10.91 4.98 -12.56
N PHE A 157 -10.52 5.89 -11.66
CA PHE A 157 -11.38 6.38 -10.59
C PHE A 157 -12.48 7.30 -11.12
N ASN A 158 -12.15 8.22 -12.02
CA ASN A 158 -13.10 9.18 -12.58
C ASN A 158 -14.23 8.48 -13.37
N GLN A 159 -13.88 7.41 -14.08
CA GLN A 159 -14.83 6.59 -14.84
C GLN A 159 -15.57 5.55 -13.99
N GLY A 160 -15.16 5.33 -12.73
CA GLY A 160 -15.77 4.34 -11.85
C GLY A 160 -15.52 2.90 -12.30
N ILE A 161 -14.36 2.62 -12.91
CA ILE A 161 -14.01 1.27 -13.37
C ILE A 161 -13.98 0.33 -12.16
N PRO A 162 -14.61 -0.85 -12.23
CA PRO A 162 -14.70 -1.77 -11.11
C PRO A 162 -13.33 -2.26 -10.67
N PHE A 163 -13.18 -2.54 -9.38
CA PHE A 163 -11.97 -3.15 -8.83
C PHE A 163 -11.72 -4.53 -9.46
N PRO A 164 -10.51 -4.84 -9.96
CA PRO A 164 -10.20 -6.04 -10.73
C PRO A 164 -10.62 -7.35 -10.04
N GLY A 165 -11.09 -8.31 -10.83
CA GLY A 165 -11.60 -9.60 -10.32
C GLY A 165 -10.51 -10.40 -9.61
N TRP A 166 -9.38 -10.56 -10.29
CA TRP A 166 -8.23 -11.32 -9.79
C TRP A 166 -7.69 -10.78 -8.45
N MET A 167 -7.76 -9.46 -8.23
CA MET A 167 -7.31 -8.84 -6.98
C MET A 167 -8.23 -9.17 -5.80
N LYS A 168 -9.52 -9.39 -6.05
CA LYS A 168 -10.47 -9.86 -5.02
C LYS A 168 -10.22 -11.32 -4.69
N GLU A 169 -10.05 -12.15 -5.71
CA GLU A 169 -9.84 -13.60 -5.58
C GLU A 169 -8.55 -13.93 -4.83
N LYS A 170 -7.45 -13.24 -5.16
CA LYS A 170 -6.13 -13.45 -4.53
C LYS A 170 -6.00 -12.77 -3.16
N ASP A 171 -6.96 -11.93 -2.77
CA ASP A 171 -6.90 -11.04 -1.60
C ASP A 171 -5.57 -10.29 -1.51
N ILE A 172 -5.44 -9.21 -2.29
CA ILE A 172 -4.16 -8.49 -2.46
C ILE A 172 -3.47 -8.08 -1.14
N LEU A 173 -4.22 -7.95 -0.03
CA LEU A 173 -3.68 -7.59 1.28
C LEU A 173 -2.79 -8.69 1.89
N LYS A 174 -2.94 -9.94 1.44
CA LYS A 174 -2.12 -11.09 1.86
C LYS A 174 -0.87 -11.29 1.01
N LEU A 175 -0.77 -10.63 -0.14
CA LEU A 175 0.35 -10.81 -1.07
C LEU A 175 1.71 -10.46 -0.46
N PRO A 176 1.89 -9.34 0.28
CA PRO A 176 3.17 -9.07 0.92
C PRO A 176 3.61 -10.20 1.85
N GLU A 177 2.67 -10.86 2.53
CA GLU A 177 2.98 -11.93 3.49
C GLU A 177 3.40 -13.19 2.74
N LYS A 178 2.60 -13.56 1.73
CA LYS A 178 2.84 -14.72 0.87
C LYS A 178 4.20 -14.63 0.17
N LEU A 179 4.53 -13.48 -0.41
CA LEU A 179 5.78 -13.32 -1.16
C LEU A 179 7.01 -13.38 -0.24
N LEU A 180 6.98 -12.66 0.88
CA LEU A 180 8.14 -12.58 1.77
C LEU A 180 8.37 -13.88 2.55
N TYR A 181 7.30 -14.49 3.09
CA TYR A 181 7.44 -15.62 4.01
C TYR A 181 7.23 -16.97 3.34
N SER A 182 6.42 -17.07 2.29
CA SER A 182 6.06 -18.36 1.66
C SER A 182 6.80 -18.65 0.37
N GLN A 183 7.22 -17.63 -0.39
CA GLN A 183 7.86 -17.79 -1.70
C GLN A 183 9.35 -17.45 -1.72
N GLY A 184 9.97 -17.19 -0.56
CA GLY A 184 11.41 -16.93 -0.47
C GLY A 184 11.85 -15.61 -1.12
N CYS A 185 10.93 -14.70 -1.42
CA CYS A 185 11.24 -13.39 -2.01
C CYS A 185 11.74 -12.38 -0.97
N ASN A 186 12.69 -12.78 -0.12
CA ASN A 186 13.27 -11.92 0.93
C ASN A 186 13.89 -10.65 0.36
N TRP A 187 14.33 -10.70 -0.90
CA TRP A 187 14.89 -9.56 -1.62
C TRP A 187 13.90 -8.40 -1.80
N ILE A 188 12.58 -8.63 -1.68
CA ILE A 188 11.56 -7.56 -1.70
C ILE A 188 11.79 -6.55 -0.56
N GLN A 189 12.54 -6.90 0.49
CA GLN A 189 12.97 -5.94 1.51
C GLN A 189 13.82 -4.78 0.95
N GLN A 190 14.29 -4.87 -0.29
CA GLN A 190 14.98 -3.78 -1.02
C GLN A 190 14.03 -2.86 -1.80
N PHE A 191 12.71 -3.03 -1.66
CA PHE A 191 11.72 -2.16 -2.29
C PHE A 191 11.82 -0.73 -1.72
N SER A 192 12.11 0.25 -2.58
CA SER A 192 12.58 1.58 -2.18
C SER A 192 11.47 2.62 -1.95
N PHE A 193 10.23 2.32 -2.34
CA PHE A 193 9.11 3.28 -2.28
C PHE A 193 9.37 4.59 -3.06
N GLY A 194 10.04 4.49 -4.21
CA GLY A 194 10.27 5.62 -5.12
C GLY A 194 11.07 6.75 -4.45
N PRO A 195 10.59 8.01 -4.47
CA PRO A 195 11.30 9.16 -3.89
C PRO A 195 11.67 9.03 -2.42
N GLU A 196 10.96 8.17 -1.67
CA GLU A 196 11.24 7.98 -0.25
C GLU A 196 12.59 7.31 -0.02
N LYS A 197 13.09 6.51 -0.99
CA LYS A 197 14.36 5.76 -0.87
C LYS A 197 14.42 4.98 0.44
N TYR A 198 13.29 4.37 0.80
CA TYR A 198 13.10 3.71 2.06
C TYR A 198 14.05 2.51 2.17
N ALA A 199 14.89 2.53 3.20
CA ALA A 199 15.84 1.45 3.53
C ALA A 199 15.55 0.83 4.91
N GLY A 200 14.34 1.04 5.44
CA GLY A 200 13.97 0.56 6.77
C GLY A 200 13.51 -0.91 6.78
N PRO A 201 13.51 -1.58 7.94
CA PRO A 201 13.21 -3.02 8.02
C PRO A 201 11.71 -3.36 7.85
N LYS A 202 10.82 -2.34 7.93
CA LYS A 202 9.36 -2.54 7.92
C LYS A 202 8.72 -2.47 6.52
N VAL A 203 9.40 -2.94 5.49
CA VAL A 203 8.88 -2.94 4.10
C VAL A 203 7.51 -3.60 4.01
N TYR A 204 7.36 -4.80 4.58
CA TYR A 204 6.10 -5.53 4.63
C TYR A 204 4.93 -4.69 5.15
N GLY A 205 5.09 -4.12 6.35
CA GLY A 205 4.02 -3.35 7.00
C GLY A 205 3.68 -2.08 6.23
N LYS A 206 4.65 -1.52 5.50
CA LYS A 206 4.44 -0.35 4.65
C LYS A 206 3.72 -0.72 3.35
N LEU A 207 4.12 -1.79 2.67
CA LEU A 207 3.41 -2.34 1.49
C LEU A 207 1.95 -2.67 1.82
N ARG A 208 1.72 -3.35 2.94
CA ARG A 208 0.37 -3.69 3.39
C ARG A 208 -0.50 -2.45 3.57
N LYS A 209 0.03 -1.39 4.21
CA LYS A 209 -0.69 -0.12 4.36
C LYS A 209 -0.98 0.56 3.03
N CYS A 210 -0.06 0.51 2.06
CA CYS A 210 -0.29 1.03 0.72
C CYS A 210 -1.47 0.28 0.05
N LEU A 211 -1.47 -1.06 0.11
CA LEU A 211 -2.53 -1.89 -0.46
C LEU A 211 -3.88 -1.69 0.24
N GLU A 212 -3.90 -1.50 1.56
CA GLU A 212 -5.11 -1.17 2.32
C GLU A 212 -5.73 0.15 1.84
N VAL A 213 -4.91 1.19 1.65
CA VAL A 213 -5.37 2.47 1.09
C VAL A 213 -5.86 2.30 -0.34
N PHE A 214 -5.10 1.61 -1.18
CA PHE A 214 -5.44 1.35 -2.58
C PHE A 214 -6.78 0.63 -2.74
N ARG A 215 -6.96 -0.50 -2.05
CA ARG A 215 -8.20 -1.28 -2.07
C ARG A 215 -9.38 -0.45 -1.57
N ARG A 216 -9.21 0.27 -0.45
CA ARG A 216 -10.29 1.08 0.14
C ARG A 216 -10.73 2.17 -0.83
N GLN A 217 -9.81 2.99 -1.33
CA GLN A 217 -10.14 4.11 -2.21
C GLN A 217 -10.80 3.64 -3.51
N TRP A 218 -10.29 2.58 -4.14
CA TRP A 218 -10.88 2.07 -5.39
C TRP A 218 -12.28 1.49 -5.16
N MET A 219 -12.46 0.66 -4.12
CA MET A 219 -13.78 0.08 -3.82
C MET A 219 -14.82 1.16 -3.48
N GLU A 220 -14.43 2.18 -2.71
CA GLU A 220 -15.31 3.30 -2.35
C GLU A 220 -15.74 4.07 -3.61
N ILE A 221 -14.78 4.48 -4.44
CA ILE A 221 -15.03 5.25 -5.67
C ILE A 221 -15.84 4.46 -6.70
N SER A 222 -15.50 3.19 -6.92
CA SER A 222 -16.22 2.35 -7.89
C SER A 222 -17.64 1.99 -7.43
N SER A 223 -17.93 2.07 -6.13
CA SER A 223 -19.29 1.89 -5.59
C SER A 223 -20.16 3.16 -5.65
N CYS A 224 -19.56 4.33 -5.85
CA CYS A 224 -20.26 5.61 -5.93
C CYS A 224 -21.02 5.72 -7.26
N LYS A 225 -22.36 5.78 -7.17
CA LYS A 225 -23.25 5.89 -8.34
C LYS A 225 -23.28 7.29 -8.93
N ASP A 226 -23.19 8.32 -8.08
CA ASP A 226 -23.25 9.71 -8.52
C ASP A 226 -21.92 10.14 -9.18
N GLN A 227 -22.01 10.67 -10.40
CA GLN A 227 -20.83 11.05 -11.18
C GLN A 227 -20.12 12.29 -10.60
N SER A 228 -20.86 13.22 -10.00
CA SER A 228 -20.29 14.45 -9.44
C SER A 228 -19.57 14.16 -8.13
N GLU A 229 -20.18 13.37 -7.26
CA GLU A 229 -19.60 12.86 -6.03
C GLU A 229 -18.33 12.06 -6.33
N ARG A 230 -18.38 11.11 -7.27
CA ARG A 230 -17.21 10.35 -7.71
C ARG A 230 -16.08 11.24 -8.22
N GLN A 231 -16.40 12.26 -9.02
CA GLN A 231 -15.43 13.26 -9.47
C GLN A 231 -14.81 14.04 -8.31
N ASN A 232 -15.60 14.38 -7.29
CA ASN A 232 -15.11 15.07 -6.11
C ASN A 232 -14.21 14.18 -5.26
N MET A 233 -14.57 12.91 -5.05
CA MET A 233 -13.71 11.93 -4.39
C MET A 233 -12.37 11.78 -5.12
N CYS A 234 -12.41 11.67 -6.45
CA CYS A 234 -11.21 11.60 -7.28
C CYS A 234 -10.33 12.85 -7.09
N LYS A 235 -10.91 14.06 -7.20
CA LYS A 235 -10.19 15.32 -6.95
C LYS A 235 -9.57 15.37 -5.55
N THR A 236 -10.27 14.90 -4.53
CA THR A 236 -9.76 14.86 -3.15
C THR A 236 -8.54 13.96 -3.04
N ILE A 237 -8.55 12.77 -3.65
CA ILE A 237 -7.40 11.87 -3.68
C ILE A 237 -6.21 12.55 -4.37
N PHE A 238 -6.42 13.10 -5.57
CA PHE A 238 -5.37 13.75 -6.37
C PHE A 238 -5.03 15.19 -5.93
N SER A 239 -5.41 15.53 -4.70
CA SER A 239 -4.96 16.72 -3.97
C SER A 239 -4.17 16.35 -2.70
N ASP A 240 -4.09 15.05 -2.36
CA ASP A 240 -3.33 14.53 -1.22
C ASP A 240 -2.17 13.64 -1.71
N GLU A 241 -1.00 14.26 -1.84
CA GLU A 241 0.24 13.60 -2.27
C GLU A 241 0.61 12.37 -1.43
N ALA A 242 0.30 12.38 -0.12
CA ALA A 242 0.61 11.23 0.74
C ALA A 242 -0.32 10.04 0.46
N THR A 243 -1.56 10.29 0.05
CA THR A 243 -2.48 9.24 -0.41
C THR A 243 -2.09 8.79 -1.82
N GLU A 244 -1.85 9.72 -2.74
CA GLU A 244 -1.38 9.42 -4.11
C GLU A 244 -0.17 8.48 -4.11
N ASN A 245 0.89 8.82 -3.37
CA ASN A 245 2.11 8.02 -3.35
C ASN A 245 1.84 6.60 -2.83
N LYS A 246 0.94 6.43 -1.84
CA LYS A 246 0.54 5.08 -1.38
C LYS A 246 -0.18 4.30 -2.47
N LEU A 247 -1.00 4.95 -3.30
CA LEU A 247 -1.65 4.30 -4.44
C LEU A 247 -0.61 3.83 -5.45
N TYR A 248 0.36 4.68 -5.80
CA TYR A 248 1.39 4.35 -6.78
C TYR A 248 2.28 3.21 -6.29
N GLU A 249 2.72 3.25 -5.03
CA GLU A 249 3.53 2.18 -4.45
C GLU A 249 2.75 0.86 -4.30
N ALA A 250 1.44 0.92 -4.06
CA ALA A 250 0.59 -0.27 -4.11
C ALA A 250 0.54 -0.88 -5.52
N VAL A 251 0.35 -0.05 -6.56
CA VAL A 251 0.31 -0.54 -7.95
C VAL A 251 1.67 -1.07 -8.38
N LYS A 252 2.78 -0.40 -8.03
CA LYS A 252 4.13 -0.91 -8.29
C LYS A 252 4.33 -2.30 -7.68
N PHE A 253 3.92 -2.50 -6.44
CA PHE A 253 4.01 -3.82 -5.81
C PHE A 253 3.12 -4.88 -6.47
N ILE A 254 1.90 -4.51 -6.90
CA ILE A 254 1.00 -5.38 -7.68
C ILE A 254 1.66 -5.78 -9.01
N MET A 255 2.28 -4.83 -9.72
CA MET A 255 3.04 -5.10 -10.94
C MET A 255 4.18 -6.08 -10.68
N LEU A 256 4.96 -5.88 -9.60
CA LEU A 256 6.03 -6.79 -9.20
C LEU A 256 5.51 -8.20 -8.92
N TYR A 257 4.39 -8.31 -8.20
CA TYR A 257 3.75 -9.59 -7.90
C TYR A 257 3.40 -10.35 -9.18
N LEU A 258 2.83 -9.68 -10.18
CA LEU A 258 2.48 -10.30 -11.45
C LEU A 258 3.71 -10.70 -12.27
N VAL A 259 4.79 -9.91 -12.20
CA VAL A 259 6.09 -10.29 -12.79
C VAL A 259 6.65 -11.55 -12.14
N ILE A 260 6.54 -11.69 -10.81
CA ILE A 260 6.94 -12.91 -10.11
C ILE A 260 6.10 -14.11 -10.56
N GLU A 261 4.76 -13.98 -10.62
CA GLU A 261 3.89 -15.06 -11.11
C GLU A 261 4.21 -15.44 -12.56
N ALA A 262 4.41 -14.44 -13.44
CA ALA A 262 4.77 -14.70 -14.83
C ALA A 262 6.13 -15.38 -14.98
N TYR A 263 7.12 -15.00 -14.17
CA TYR A 263 8.44 -15.63 -14.19
C TYR A 263 8.40 -17.09 -13.73
N GLU A 264 7.65 -17.40 -12.67
CA GLU A 264 7.49 -18.77 -12.21
C GLU A 264 6.69 -19.62 -13.21
N ASN A 265 5.64 -19.07 -13.82
CA ASN A 265 4.91 -19.74 -14.89
C ASN A 265 5.80 -20.01 -16.11
N MET A 266 6.65 -19.05 -16.50
CA MET A 266 7.62 -19.21 -17.58
C MET A 266 8.61 -20.34 -17.30
N LYS A 267 9.14 -20.44 -16.06
CA LYS A 267 10.04 -21.54 -15.65
C LYS A 267 9.35 -22.91 -15.71
N LEU A 268 8.05 -22.94 -15.45
CA LEU A 268 7.22 -24.14 -15.51
C LEU A 268 6.70 -24.43 -16.93
N GLU A 269 7.23 -23.74 -17.95
CA GLU A 269 6.82 -23.85 -19.36
C GLU A 269 5.31 -23.62 -19.57
N GLN A 270 4.68 -22.82 -18.70
CA GLN A 270 3.30 -22.42 -18.82
C GLN A 270 3.16 -21.20 -19.72
N ASP A 271 1.99 -21.07 -20.35
CA ASP A 271 1.70 -19.94 -21.22
C ASP A 271 1.66 -18.62 -20.43
N ILE A 272 2.35 -17.61 -20.96
CA ILE A 272 2.42 -16.26 -20.40
C ILE A 272 2.13 -15.25 -21.50
N PRO A 273 1.48 -14.12 -21.20
CA PRO A 273 1.32 -13.04 -22.17
C PRO A 273 2.67 -12.64 -22.78
N SER A 274 2.73 -12.50 -24.10
CA SER A 274 3.98 -12.29 -24.85
C SER A 274 4.79 -11.07 -24.40
N PHE A 275 4.15 -10.04 -23.83
CA PHE A 275 4.85 -8.89 -23.28
C PHE A 275 5.78 -9.25 -22.11
N TYR A 276 5.49 -10.30 -21.33
CA TYR A 276 6.41 -10.79 -20.31
C TYR A 276 7.68 -11.40 -20.93
N THR A 277 7.57 -12.07 -22.08
CA THR A 277 8.75 -12.55 -22.82
C THR A 277 9.66 -11.38 -23.22
N TYR A 278 9.09 -10.28 -23.73
CA TYR A 278 9.86 -9.07 -24.03
C TYR A 278 10.46 -8.44 -22.77
N LEU A 279 9.70 -8.40 -21.66
CA LEU A 279 10.17 -7.91 -20.37
C LEU A 279 11.42 -8.69 -19.89
N PHE A 280 11.36 -10.02 -19.88
CA PHE A 280 12.46 -10.88 -19.44
C PHE A 280 13.61 -10.99 -20.45
N SER A 281 13.41 -10.59 -21.70
CA SER A 281 14.49 -10.56 -22.69
C SER A 281 15.49 -9.40 -22.48
N ARG A 282 15.14 -8.39 -21.70
CA ARG A 282 16.04 -7.28 -21.35
C ARG A 282 17.06 -7.75 -20.31
N GLU A 283 18.34 -7.47 -20.53
CA GLU A 283 19.40 -7.78 -19.55
C GLU A 283 19.12 -7.17 -18.17
N SER A 284 18.60 -5.95 -18.12
CA SER A 284 18.29 -5.24 -16.87
C SER A 284 17.02 -5.71 -16.17
N SER A 285 16.23 -6.62 -16.76
CA SER A 285 15.03 -7.20 -16.15
C SER A 285 14.85 -8.68 -16.48
N ALA A 286 15.94 -9.44 -16.56
CA ALA A 286 15.92 -10.88 -16.90
C ALA A 286 15.19 -11.74 -15.86
N ASP A 287 15.01 -11.24 -14.65
CA ASP A 287 14.31 -11.87 -13.55
C ASP A 287 13.58 -10.81 -12.68
N PRO A 288 12.65 -11.20 -11.79
CA PRO A 288 11.87 -10.25 -11.00
C PRO A 288 12.69 -9.37 -10.05
N LEU A 289 13.82 -9.86 -9.51
CA LEU A 289 14.70 -9.06 -8.67
C LEU A 289 15.38 -7.98 -9.51
N SER A 290 15.95 -8.36 -10.66
CA SER A 290 16.54 -7.41 -11.61
C SER A 290 15.53 -6.36 -12.07
N PHE A 291 14.29 -6.77 -12.40
CA PHE A 291 13.20 -5.85 -12.71
C PHE A 291 12.93 -4.86 -11.57
N MET A 292 12.82 -5.35 -10.33
CA MET A 292 12.58 -4.48 -9.18
C MET A 292 13.71 -3.46 -8.99
N MET A 293 14.96 -3.92 -9.00
CA MET A 293 16.12 -3.10 -8.65
C MET A 293 16.46 -2.07 -9.73
N ASN A 294 16.38 -2.46 -11.01
CA ASN A 294 16.85 -1.63 -12.11
C ASN A 294 15.76 -0.76 -12.75
N HIS A 295 14.48 -1.11 -12.55
CA HIS A 295 13.36 -0.41 -13.17
C HIS A 295 12.36 0.06 -12.13
N LEU A 296 11.73 -0.86 -11.40
CA LEU A 296 10.56 -0.51 -10.58
C LEU A 296 10.91 0.44 -9.42
N ASN A 297 12.05 0.25 -8.77
CA ASN A 297 12.49 1.07 -7.65
C ASN A 297 12.78 2.53 -8.03
N SER A 298 13.21 2.79 -9.27
CA SER A 298 13.45 4.15 -9.76
C SER A 298 12.18 4.86 -10.19
N VAL A 299 11.07 4.12 -10.42
CA VAL A 299 9.79 4.73 -10.81
C VAL A 299 9.26 5.64 -9.72
N GLY A 300 9.03 6.89 -10.10
CA GLY A 300 8.62 7.97 -9.20
C GLY A 300 9.79 8.80 -8.65
N ASP A 301 11.00 8.23 -8.56
CA ASP A 301 12.20 8.90 -8.09
C ASP A 301 12.98 9.54 -9.24
N THR A 302 13.66 8.72 -10.06
CA THR A 302 14.52 9.19 -11.16
C THR A 302 13.94 8.91 -12.54
N THR A 303 13.01 7.96 -12.68
CA THR A 303 12.43 7.56 -13.97
C THR A 303 10.92 7.41 -13.92
N GLY A 304 10.26 7.51 -15.08
CA GLY A 304 8.87 7.10 -15.27
C GLY A 304 8.75 5.62 -15.66
N LEU A 305 7.57 5.22 -16.15
CA LEU A 305 7.37 3.91 -16.79
C LEU A 305 7.85 3.95 -18.24
N GLU A 306 8.53 2.89 -18.71
CA GLU A 306 8.74 2.69 -20.14
C GLU A 306 7.50 2.01 -20.76
N GLN A 307 7.52 1.83 -22.08
CA GLN A 307 6.38 1.28 -22.81
C GLN A 307 6.02 -0.14 -22.35
N ILE A 308 7.03 -0.98 -22.07
CA ILE A 308 6.75 -2.35 -21.62
C ILE A 308 6.11 -2.37 -20.22
N GLU A 309 6.47 -1.44 -19.34
CA GLU A 309 5.78 -1.33 -18.05
C GLU A 309 4.36 -0.73 -18.17
N LEU A 310 4.01 -0.02 -19.25
CA LEU A 310 2.62 0.35 -19.52
C LEU A 310 1.75 -0.86 -19.87
N PHE A 311 2.28 -1.86 -20.59
CA PHE A 311 1.58 -3.13 -20.77
C PHE A 311 1.30 -3.78 -19.42
N LEU A 312 2.32 -3.83 -18.55
CA LEU A 312 2.21 -4.39 -17.21
C LEU A 312 1.23 -3.60 -16.34
N LEU A 313 1.20 -2.27 -16.44
CA LEU A 313 0.24 -1.42 -15.73
C LEU A 313 -1.20 -1.71 -16.17
N GLY A 314 -1.47 -1.73 -17.48
CA GLY A 314 -2.80 -2.06 -18.01
C GLY A 314 -3.24 -3.47 -17.62
N TYR A 315 -2.32 -4.44 -17.73
CA TYR A 315 -2.54 -5.82 -17.31
C TYR A 315 -2.84 -5.95 -15.81
N SER A 316 -2.08 -5.24 -14.98
CA SER A 316 -2.28 -5.23 -13.53
C SER A 316 -3.66 -4.74 -13.14
N LEU A 317 -4.14 -3.71 -13.83
CA LEU A 317 -5.38 -3.02 -13.49
C LEU A 317 -6.61 -3.53 -14.26
N GLU A 318 -6.46 -4.55 -15.12
CA GLU A 318 -7.50 -5.02 -16.04
C GLU A 318 -8.12 -3.88 -16.89
N VAL A 319 -7.27 -2.99 -17.40
CA VAL A 319 -7.67 -1.88 -18.28
C VAL A 319 -6.85 -1.82 -19.55
N ARG A 320 -7.48 -1.38 -20.64
CA ARG A 320 -6.82 -1.06 -21.90
C ARG A 320 -6.48 0.42 -21.92
N ILE A 321 -5.20 0.75 -21.92
CA ILE A 321 -4.68 2.12 -21.90
C ILE A 321 -4.40 2.54 -23.34
N LYS A 322 -5.35 3.27 -23.92
CA LYS A 322 -5.21 3.89 -25.23
C LYS A 322 -4.41 5.19 -25.10
N VAL A 323 -3.31 5.29 -25.82
CA VAL A 323 -2.39 6.44 -25.75
C VAL A 323 -2.28 7.11 -27.11
N PHE A 324 -2.58 8.42 -27.14
CA PHE A 324 -2.26 9.28 -28.27
C PHE A 324 -0.84 9.85 -28.12
N ARG A 325 0.09 9.39 -28.95
CA ARG A 325 1.51 9.81 -28.97
C ARG A 325 1.69 10.96 -29.96
N LEU A 326 1.65 12.19 -29.47
CA LEU A 326 1.64 13.38 -30.34
C LEU A 326 2.94 13.54 -31.15
N SER A 327 4.07 13.10 -30.60
CA SER A 327 5.37 13.03 -31.33
C SER A 327 5.35 12.07 -32.51
N LYS A 328 4.36 11.18 -32.60
CA LYS A 328 4.20 10.16 -33.64
C LYS A 328 3.05 10.47 -34.60
N VAL A 329 2.64 11.74 -34.67
CA VAL A 329 1.61 12.22 -35.61
C VAL A 329 1.94 11.82 -37.06
N ASN A 330 0.92 11.38 -37.81
CA ASN A 330 1.03 10.81 -39.17
C ASN A 330 1.81 9.50 -39.29
N THR A 331 2.04 8.79 -38.19
CA THR A 331 2.55 7.41 -38.21
C THR A 331 1.49 6.45 -37.64
N GLU A 332 1.65 5.16 -37.91
CA GLU A 332 0.83 4.11 -37.30
C GLU A 332 0.91 4.09 -35.77
N ASN A 333 2.01 4.58 -35.21
CA ASN A 333 2.27 4.66 -33.77
C ASN A 333 1.66 5.90 -33.09
N PHE A 334 0.81 6.66 -33.80
CA PHE A 334 0.10 7.79 -33.20
C PHE A 334 -0.89 7.34 -32.12
N GLU A 335 -1.54 6.20 -32.33
CA GLU A 335 -2.52 5.62 -31.44
C GLU A 335 -2.07 4.20 -31.10
N ILE A 336 -1.78 3.95 -29.82
CA ILE A 336 -1.34 2.63 -29.34
C ILE A 336 -2.21 2.20 -28.17
N LEU A 337 -2.47 0.90 -28.07
CA LEU A 337 -3.22 0.30 -26.98
C LEU A 337 -2.31 -0.56 -26.10
N TYR A 338 -2.34 -0.32 -24.79
CA TYR A 338 -1.59 -1.10 -23.81
C TYR A 338 -2.54 -1.79 -22.83
N PRO A 339 -2.62 -3.12 -22.79
CA PRO A 339 -2.04 -4.06 -23.76
C PRO A 339 -2.88 -4.20 -25.04
N ASP A 340 -2.22 -4.53 -26.15
CA ASP A 340 -2.81 -4.61 -27.51
C ASP A 340 -3.60 -5.92 -27.79
N SER A 341 -4.06 -6.62 -26.75
CA SER A 341 -4.72 -7.91 -26.96
C SER A 341 -6.24 -7.75 -27.10
N CYS A 342 -6.74 -8.18 -28.27
CA CYS A 342 -8.15 -8.12 -28.69
C CYS A 342 -9.11 -9.04 -27.88
N LYS A 343 -8.58 -9.85 -26.95
CA LYS A 343 -9.36 -10.90 -26.26
C LYS A 343 -9.88 -10.51 -24.88
N TRP A 344 -9.48 -9.36 -24.35
CA TRP A 344 -9.90 -8.94 -23.01
C TRP A 344 -11.05 -7.94 -23.08
N ASP A 345 -12.18 -8.28 -22.47
CA ASP A 345 -13.32 -7.38 -22.27
C ASP A 345 -13.04 -6.37 -21.14
N TRP A 346 -11.89 -5.71 -21.24
CA TRP A 346 -11.40 -4.74 -20.27
C TRP A 346 -11.84 -3.33 -20.65
N HIS A 347 -12.07 -2.52 -19.62
CA HIS A 347 -12.44 -1.13 -19.77
C HIS A 347 -11.30 -0.36 -20.44
N GLU A 348 -11.63 0.48 -21.42
CA GLU A 348 -10.66 1.32 -22.12
C GLU A 348 -10.57 2.70 -21.47
N ILE A 349 -9.35 3.16 -21.20
CA ILE A 349 -9.06 4.54 -20.78
C ILE A 349 -8.17 5.21 -21.83
N CYS A 350 -8.32 6.52 -21.99
CA CYS A 350 -7.52 7.30 -22.93
C CYS A 350 -6.52 8.18 -22.20
N LEU A 351 -5.30 8.28 -22.72
CA LEU A 351 -4.23 9.19 -22.31
C LEU A 351 -3.63 9.89 -23.55
N VAL A 352 -2.96 11.02 -23.34
CA VAL A 352 -2.23 11.77 -24.37
C VAL A 352 -0.81 12.00 -23.87
N THR A 353 0.20 11.74 -24.70
CA THR A 353 1.60 12.02 -24.36
C THR A 353 2.31 12.76 -25.48
N GLU A 354 3.21 13.66 -25.10
CA GLU A 354 4.07 14.39 -26.02
C GLU A 354 5.40 13.63 -26.25
N ASP A 355 5.88 12.90 -25.25
CA ASP A 355 7.27 12.42 -25.17
C ASP A 355 7.42 10.99 -24.62
N ASP A 356 6.31 10.26 -24.43
CA ASP A 356 6.22 8.93 -23.82
C ASP A 356 6.62 8.86 -22.34
N ARG A 357 6.86 10.00 -21.68
CA ARG A 357 7.21 10.10 -20.27
C ARG A 357 6.09 10.73 -19.46
N HIS A 358 5.46 11.74 -20.03
CA HIS A 358 4.43 12.54 -19.35
C HIS A 358 3.08 12.37 -20.04
N TYR A 359 2.05 12.10 -19.24
CA TYR A 359 0.74 11.68 -19.72
C TYR A 359 -0.33 12.63 -19.22
N ASN A 360 -0.98 13.33 -20.15
CA ASN A 360 -2.16 14.14 -19.89
C ASN A 360 -3.44 13.32 -20.13
N ILE A 361 -4.55 13.79 -19.57
CA ILE A 361 -5.82 13.09 -19.62
C ILE A 361 -6.76 13.79 -20.61
N PRO A 362 -7.07 13.20 -21.78
CA PRO A 362 -8.09 13.72 -22.67
C PRO A 362 -9.47 13.57 -22.01
N VAL A 363 -10.28 14.62 -22.11
CA VAL A 363 -11.68 14.59 -21.66
C VAL A 363 -12.52 14.13 -22.84
N THR A 364 -13.01 12.90 -22.76
CA THR A 364 -13.95 12.34 -23.73
C THR A 364 -15.38 12.67 -23.27
N SER A 365 -16.15 13.34 -24.12
CA SER A 365 -17.59 13.46 -23.92
C SER A 365 -18.20 12.07 -24.14
N LYS A 366 -18.87 11.52 -23.12
CA LYS A 366 -19.77 10.37 -23.31
C LYS A 366 -21.13 10.85 -23.81
#